data_AF-A0A358DNF2-F1
#
_entry.id   AF-A0A358DNF2-F1
#
_cell.length_a   1.000
_cell.length_b   1.000
_cell.length_c   1.000
_cell.angle_alpha   90.00
_cell.angle_beta   90.00
_cell.angle_gamma   90.00
#
_symmetry.space_group_name_H-M   'P 1'
#
loop_
_entity.id
_entity.type
_entity.pdbx_description
1 polymer ?
#
loop_
_entity_poly.entity_id
_entity_poly.type
_entity_poly.pdbx_seq_one_letter_code
_entity_poly.pdbx_strand_id
1 'polypeptide(L)'
;MKSLVLLTVLTAQPGQQIAGGERVQLREANCSIVVPKGWFGTLSDGGVFLIASHTHSGMMMVTWDTGSTDAGLQQFLSSMIPLDEMTALQPLSRASRRGKGYENTYTIHTDQGDMSAYARGRMLPGAIAFGVIGMGPPADLAQFKSRIADMMRGLRLLNVKSRKQQTVVFAGKRLESYKTGEGLAHRRRIELCRNGRFRDASSSSHYSKTPTHRLRSTGHDRDSGRWHVLGTTVTLVSNDGGQEELILRRSGDQWMIDGQRWFLVDGDC
;
A
#
# COMPACT_ATOMS: atom_id res chain seq x y z
N MET A 1 -14.21 -29.17 27.48
CA MET A 1 -13.13 -29.04 26.47
C MET A 1 -13.42 -27.84 25.58
N LYS A 2 -12.63 -26.76 25.65
CA LYS A 2 -12.75 -25.62 24.74
C LYS A 2 -11.94 -25.95 23.48
N SER A 3 -12.63 -26.26 22.37
CA SER A 3 -11.98 -26.50 21.08
C SER A 3 -11.28 -25.22 20.64
N LEU A 4 -9.94 -25.29 20.53
CA LEU A 4 -9.11 -24.22 20.02
C LEU A 4 -9.26 -24.23 18.49
N VAL A 5 -10.28 -23.54 17.97
CA VAL A 5 -10.40 -23.32 16.52
C VAL A 5 -9.25 -22.40 16.13
N LEU A 6 -8.19 -22.97 15.55
CA LEU A 6 -7.22 -22.19 14.78
C LEU A 6 -7.99 -21.54 13.64
N LEU A 7 -8.31 -20.25 13.78
CA LEU A 7 -8.75 -19.42 12.68
C LEU A 7 -7.56 -19.27 11.73
N THR A 8 -7.47 -20.16 10.75
CA THR A 8 -6.55 -20.03 9.63
C THR A 8 -6.88 -18.71 8.92
N VAL A 9 -5.91 -17.82 8.81
CA VAL A 9 -6.06 -16.59 8.04
C VAL A 9 -5.50 -16.85 6.65
N LEU A 10 -6.35 -16.74 5.63
CA LEU A 10 -5.95 -16.92 4.24
C LEU A 10 -5.22 -15.66 3.76
N THR A 11 -4.09 -15.82 3.07
CA THR A 11 -3.48 -14.70 2.34
C THR A 11 -4.17 -14.57 0.99
N ALA A 12 -4.66 -13.38 0.64
CA ALA A 12 -5.19 -13.14 -0.71
C ALA A 12 -4.09 -13.27 -1.77
N GLN A 13 -4.37 -14.01 -2.84
CA GLN A 13 -3.58 -14.00 -4.07
C GLN A 13 -4.43 -13.46 -5.22
N PRO A 14 -3.82 -12.78 -6.22
CA PRO A 14 -4.56 -12.31 -7.37
C PRO A 14 -5.31 -13.45 -8.08
N GLY A 15 -6.56 -13.19 -8.47
CA GLY A 15 -7.44 -14.18 -9.11
C GLY A 15 -7.97 -15.28 -8.20
N GLN A 16 -7.50 -15.40 -6.95
CA GLN A 16 -8.02 -16.37 -6.00
C GLN A 16 -9.37 -15.91 -5.44
N GLN A 17 -10.42 -16.72 -5.67
CA GLN A 17 -11.72 -16.51 -5.05
C GLN A 17 -11.71 -16.98 -3.58
N ILE A 18 -12.22 -16.12 -2.70
CA ILE A 18 -12.30 -16.32 -1.26
C ILE A 18 -13.76 -16.35 -0.84
N ALA A 19 -14.16 -17.42 -0.15
CA ALA A 19 -15.54 -17.60 0.28
C ALA A 19 -15.97 -16.63 1.39
N GLY A 20 -17.27 -16.39 1.49
CA GLY A 20 -17.87 -15.57 2.53
C GLY A 20 -17.72 -16.17 3.92
N GLY A 21 -17.46 -15.32 4.91
CA GLY A 21 -17.16 -15.70 6.29
C GLY A 21 -15.67 -15.92 6.56
N GLU A 22 -14.84 -16.09 5.53
CA GLU A 22 -13.41 -16.27 5.66
C GLU A 22 -12.70 -14.98 6.07
N ARG A 23 -11.64 -15.13 6.86
CA ARG A 23 -10.72 -14.03 7.18
C ARG A 23 -9.58 -14.02 6.18
N VAL A 24 -9.47 -12.93 5.44
CA VAL A 24 -8.45 -12.71 4.42
C VAL A 24 -7.44 -11.66 4.89
N GLN A 25 -6.18 -11.94 4.69
CA GLN A 25 -5.05 -11.03 4.89
C GLN A 25 -4.74 -10.27 3.60
N LEU A 26 -4.77 -8.95 3.70
CA LEU A 26 -4.34 -8.00 2.68
C LEU A 26 -2.93 -7.52 3.06
N ARG A 27 -1.91 -8.09 2.40
CA ARG A 27 -0.51 -7.89 2.80
C ARG A 27 -0.06 -6.44 2.65
N GLU A 28 -0.40 -5.81 1.54
CA GLU A 28 -0.02 -4.42 1.24
C GLU A 28 -0.67 -3.43 2.21
N ALA A 29 -1.96 -3.61 2.52
CA ALA A 29 -2.64 -2.85 3.56
C ALA A 29 -2.22 -3.23 5.00
N ASN A 30 -1.35 -4.23 5.16
CA ASN A 30 -0.90 -4.80 6.44
C ASN A 30 -2.07 -5.08 7.42
N CYS A 31 -3.15 -5.65 6.89
CA CYS A 31 -4.38 -5.86 7.63
C CYS A 31 -5.05 -7.19 7.25
N SER A 32 -6.11 -7.54 7.98
CA SER A 32 -7.02 -8.60 7.61
C SER A 32 -8.46 -8.15 7.77
N ILE A 33 -9.30 -8.56 6.82
CA ILE A 33 -10.73 -8.33 6.81
C ILE A 33 -11.48 -9.66 6.79
N VAL A 34 -12.79 -9.62 7.04
CA VAL A 34 -13.66 -10.78 6.91
C VAL A 34 -14.56 -10.54 5.70
N VAL A 35 -14.58 -11.48 4.76
CA VAL A 35 -15.52 -11.44 3.64
C VAL A 35 -16.93 -11.65 4.20
N PRO A 36 -17.94 -10.82 3.90
CA PRO A 36 -19.28 -11.03 4.41
C PRO A 36 -19.85 -12.40 4.02
N LYS A 37 -20.62 -13.03 4.91
CA LYS A 37 -21.30 -14.30 4.60
C LYS A 37 -22.25 -14.12 3.42
N GLY A 38 -22.26 -15.10 2.50
CA GLY A 38 -23.03 -15.05 1.26
C GLY A 38 -22.39 -14.23 0.12
N TRP A 39 -21.20 -13.67 0.36
CA TRP A 39 -20.40 -12.97 -0.64
C TRP A 39 -19.14 -13.78 -0.94
N PHE A 40 -18.44 -13.41 -2.00
CA PHE A 40 -17.10 -13.91 -2.30
C PHE A 40 -16.19 -12.73 -2.62
N GLY A 41 -14.92 -12.86 -2.28
CA GLY A 41 -13.91 -11.84 -2.54
C GLY A 41 -12.85 -12.32 -3.52
N THR A 42 -12.23 -11.41 -4.25
CA THR A 42 -11.05 -11.67 -5.09
C THR A 42 -10.13 -10.46 -5.06
N LEU A 43 -8.82 -10.70 -5.04
CA LEU A 43 -7.82 -9.65 -5.21
C LEU A 43 -7.60 -9.46 -6.72
N SER A 44 -7.76 -8.24 -7.22
CA SER A 44 -7.39 -7.90 -8.58
C SER A 44 -5.88 -7.67 -8.69
N ASP A 45 -5.35 -7.77 -9.92
CA ASP A 45 -3.96 -7.45 -10.20
C ASP A 45 -3.63 -5.96 -9.94
N GLY A 46 -4.65 -5.10 -9.91
CA GLY A 46 -4.54 -3.66 -9.63
C GLY A 46 -4.50 -3.30 -8.14
N GLY A 47 -4.33 -4.27 -7.24
CA GLY A 47 -4.23 -3.98 -5.79
C GLY A 47 -5.56 -3.59 -5.15
N VAL A 48 -6.68 -4.03 -5.72
CA VAL A 48 -8.02 -3.79 -5.20
C VAL A 48 -8.66 -5.11 -4.82
N PHE A 49 -9.26 -5.18 -3.64
CA PHE A 49 -9.98 -6.39 -3.23
C PHE A 49 -11.48 -6.22 -3.47
N LEU A 50 -11.98 -6.91 -4.49
CA LEU A 50 -13.38 -6.88 -4.92
C LEU A 50 -14.19 -7.92 -4.16
N ILE A 51 -15.41 -7.58 -3.76
CA ILE A 51 -16.32 -8.46 -3.04
C ILE A 51 -17.69 -8.39 -3.71
N ALA A 52 -18.19 -9.53 -4.18
CA ALA A 52 -19.45 -9.63 -4.91
C ALA A 52 -20.35 -10.72 -4.30
N SER A 53 -21.63 -10.74 -4.70
CA SER A 53 -22.63 -11.72 -4.27
C SER A 53 -23.32 -12.33 -5.49
N HIS A 54 -23.70 -13.60 -5.39
CA HIS A 54 -24.59 -14.23 -6.37
C HIS A 54 -26.07 -13.92 -6.12
N THR A 55 -26.41 -13.39 -4.94
CA THR A 55 -27.79 -13.22 -4.46
C THR A 55 -28.17 -11.76 -4.20
N HIS A 56 -27.21 -10.84 -4.31
CA HIS A 56 -27.43 -9.42 -4.10
C HIS A 56 -26.85 -8.65 -5.28
N SER A 57 -27.61 -7.69 -5.77
CA SER A 57 -27.15 -6.78 -6.81
C SER A 57 -26.09 -5.83 -6.26
N GLY A 58 -25.03 -5.62 -7.03
CA GLY A 58 -23.94 -4.71 -6.68
C GLY A 58 -22.70 -5.41 -6.11
N MET A 59 -21.75 -4.60 -5.67
CA MET A 59 -20.42 -5.03 -5.26
C MET A 59 -19.82 -4.13 -4.18
N MET A 60 -18.82 -4.63 -3.48
CA MET A 60 -17.96 -3.84 -2.61
C MET A 60 -16.53 -3.89 -3.12
N MET A 61 -15.83 -2.76 -2.97
CA MET A 61 -14.45 -2.56 -3.32
C MET A 61 -13.70 -2.16 -2.07
N VAL A 62 -12.61 -2.87 -1.75
CA VAL A 62 -11.69 -2.52 -0.67
C VAL A 62 -10.42 -1.98 -1.29
N THR A 63 -10.05 -0.76 -0.89
CA THR A 63 -8.88 -0.05 -1.38
C THR A 63 -7.97 0.35 -0.24
N TRP A 64 -6.70 0.55 -0.56
CA TRP A 64 -5.75 1.16 0.34
C TRP A 64 -4.78 2.04 -0.44
N ASP A 65 -4.24 3.03 0.26
CA ASP A 65 -3.19 3.92 -0.24
C ASP A 65 -2.15 4.10 0.87
N THR A 66 -0.87 4.11 0.51
CA THR A 66 0.27 4.26 1.43
C THR A 66 0.82 5.67 1.36
N GLY A 67 1.38 6.18 2.46
CA GLY A 67 1.86 7.56 2.52
C GLY A 67 0.76 8.62 2.63
N SER A 68 -0.51 8.21 2.79
CA SER A 68 -1.64 9.14 2.87
C SER A 68 -1.71 9.84 4.23
N THR A 69 -2.41 10.98 4.24
CA THR A 69 -2.74 11.74 5.46
C THR A 69 -4.24 11.66 5.77
N ASP A 70 -4.62 12.04 6.98
CA ASP A 70 -6.04 12.12 7.37
C ASP A 70 -6.82 13.10 6.47
N ALA A 71 -6.20 14.24 6.13
CA ALA A 71 -6.74 15.20 5.17
C ALA A 71 -6.80 14.62 3.74
N GLY A 72 -5.78 13.88 3.32
CA GLY A 72 -5.76 13.18 2.03
C GLY A 72 -6.90 12.16 1.91
N LEU A 73 -7.17 11.39 2.97
CA LEU A 73 -8.30 10.46 3.02
C LEU A 73 -9.64 11.20 2.94
N GLN A 74 -9.82 12.29 3.68
CA GLN A 74 -11.04 13.08 3.61
C GLN A 74 -11.25 13.66 2.21
N GLN A 75 -10.18 14.17 1.59
CA GLN A 75 -10.21 14.72 0.24
C GLN A 75 -10.56 13.64 -0.79
N PHE A 76 -9.91 12.47 -0.72
CA PHE A 76 -10.22 11.33 -1.58
C PHE A 76 -11.70 10.95 -1.50
N LEU A 77 -12.24 10.79 -0.28
CA LEU A 77 -13.66 10.46 -0.10
C LEU A 77 -14.61 11.60 -0.45
N SER A 78 -14.11 12.82 -0.64
CA SER A 78 -14.90 13.97 -1.10
C SER A 78 -14.77 14.21 -2.60
N SER A 79 -13.94 13.44 -3.29
CA SER A 79 -13.66 13.61 -4.71
C SER A 79 -14.52 12.68 -5.57
N MET A 80 -14.63 13.01 -6.85
CA MET A 80 -15.13 12.09 -7.86
C MET A 80 -14.15 10.92 -7.97
N ILE A 81 -14.65 9.68 -7.98
CA ILE A 81 -13.81 8.49 -8.12
C ILE A 81 -14.17 7.81 -9.45
N PRO A 82 -13.30 7.85 -10.46
CA PRO A 82 -13.57 7.17 -11.73
C PRO A 82 -13.62 5.65 -11.53
N LEU A 83 -14.60 5.01 -12.16
CA LEU A 83 -14.72 3.55 -12.21
C LEU A 83 -14.24 3.02 -13.57
N ASP A 84 -14.56 3.74 -14.63
CA ASP A 84 -14.09 3.53 -16.01
C ASP A 84 -14.04 4.88 -16.76
N GLU A 85 -13.94 4.86 -18.09
CA GLU A 85 -13.86 6.06 -18.93
C GLU A 85 -15.14 6.93 -18.91
N MET A 86 -16.30 6.32 -18.64
CA MET A 86 -17.61 6.96 -18.76
C MET A 86 -18.37 7.05 -17.43
N THR A 87 -17.95 6.27 -16.43
CA THR A 87 -18.65 6.07 -15.16
C THR A 87 -17.78 6.51 -14.00
N ALA A 88 -18.36 7.30 -13.09
CA ALA A 88 -17.69 7.73 -11.87
C ALA A 88 -18.65 7.79 -10.69
N LEU A 89 -18.09 7.59 -9.49
CA LEU A 89 -18.76 7.87 -8.23
C LEU A 89 -18.79 9.38 -8.01
N GLN A 90 -19.98 9.97 -8.02
CA GLN A 90 -20.19 11.40 -7.78
C GLN A 90 -20.57 11.63 -6.31
N PRO A 91 -19.76 12.33 -5.52
CA PRO A 91 -20.03 12.51 -4.10
C PRO A 91 -21.24 13.43 -3.90
N LEU A 92 -22.19 13.01 -3.06
CA LEU A 92 -23.37 13.83 -2.72
C LEU A 92 -23.03 14.99 -1.77
N SER A 93 -21.92 14.88 -1.06
CA SER A 93 -21.48 15.88 -0.09
C SER A 93 -19.98 15.78 0.15
N ARG A 94 -19.42 16.65 0.99
CA ARG A 94 -18.08 16.42 1.54
C ARG A 94 -18.10 15.26 2.52
N ALA A 95 -17.03 14.48 2.54
CA ALA A 95 -16.90 13.36 3.46
C ALA A 95 -17.01 13.85 4.91
N SER A 96 -17.89 13.20 5.66
CA SER A 96 -18.17 13.54 7.07
C SER A 96 -17.39 12.60 7.99
N ARG A 97 -16.98 13.12 9.15
CA ARG A 97 -16.22 12.34 10.12
C ARG A 97 -17.15 11.42 10.91
N ARG A 98 -16.83 10.12 10.99
CA ARG A 98 -17.57 9.14 11.79
C ARG A 98 -16.65 8.19 12.56
N GLY A 99 -16.50 8.46 13.84
CA GLY A 99 -15.57 7.74 14.71
C GLY A 99 -14.13 8.02 14.29
N LYS A 100 -13.35 6.96 13.98
CA LYS A 100 -11.92 7.06 13.63
C LYS A 100 -11.66 7.27 12.13
N GLY A 101 -12.65 7.73 11.36
CA GLY A 101 -12.52 7.81 9.92
C GLY A 101 -13.58 8.71 9.30
N TYR A 102 -13.71 8.61 7.99
CA TYR A 102 -14.62 9.42 7.18
C TYR A 102 -15.56 8.53 6.39
N GLU A 103 -16.72 9.09 6.03
CA GLU A 103 -17.70 8.43 5.19
C GLU A 103 -18.34 9.41 4.20
N ASN A 104 -18.79 8.87 3.08
CA ASN A 104 -19.55 9.63 2.09
C ASN A 104 -20.54 8.73 1.34
N THR A 105 -21.56 9.35 0.75
CA THR A 105 -22.51 8.70 -0.15
C THR A 105 -22.31 9.27 -1.56
N TYR A 106 -22.46 8.44 -2.57
CA TYR A 106 -22.27 8.80 -3.97
C TYR A 106 -23.46 8.36 -4.81
N THR A 107 -23.65 9.04 -5.93
CA THR A 107 -24.47 8.58 -7.06
C THR A 107 -23.56 8.10 -8.18
N ILE A 108 -24.08 7.18 -8.99
CA ILE A 108 -23.43 6.68 -10.19
C ILE A 108 -24.49 6.70 -11.29
N HIS A 109 -24.20 7.37 -12.40
CA HIS A 109 -25.07 7.35 -13.57
C HIS A 109 -24.50 6.34 -14.56
N THR A 110 -25.28 5.31 -14.88
CA THR A 110 -24.94 4.34 -15.92
C THR A 110 -26.03 4.30 -16.99
N ASP A 111 -25.72 3.67 -18.12
CA ASP A 111 -26.68 3.33 -19.16
C ASP A 111 -27.83 2.42 -18.67
N GLN A 112 -27.57 1.65 -17.62
CA GLN A 112 -28.54 0.74 -16.99
C GLN A 112 -29.39 1.41 -15.89
N GLY A 113 -29.14 2.67 -15.58
CA GLY A 113 -29.88 3.47 -14.60
C GLY A 113 -29.04 3.94 -13.41
N ASP A 114 -29.67 4.71 -12.53
CA ASP A 114 -28.98 5.30 -11.38
C ASP A 114 -28.65 4.25 -10.32
N MET A 115 -27.38 4.20 -9.93
CA MET A 115 -26.92 3.44 -8.77
C MET A 115 -26.50 4.38 -7.65
N SER A 116 -26.46 3.84 -6.42
CA SER A 116 -25.94 4.55 -5.26
C SER A 116 -24.76 3.80 -4.68
N ALA A 117 -23.85 4.55 -4.07
CA ALA A 117 -22.74 3.97 -3.34
C ALA A 117 -22.54 4.64 -1.99
N TYR A 118 -21.93 3.90 -1.09
CA TYR A 118 -21.49 4.39 0.21
C TYR A 118 -20.05 3.97 0.43
N ALA A 119 -19.21 4.93 0.80
CA ALA A 119 -17.83 4.68 1.15
C ALA A 119 -17.57 5.00 2.62
N ARG A 120 -16.70 4.22 3.23
CA ARG A 120 -16.13 4.51 4.54
C ARG A 120 -14.65 4.18 4.53
N GLY A 121 -13.84 5.10 5.04
CA GLY A 121 -12.41 4.89 5.18
C GLY A 121 -11.88 5.34 6.54
N ARG A 122 -10.69 4.88 6.89
CA ARG A 122 -9.94 5.33 8.07
C ARG A 122 -8.44 5.20 7.85
N MET A 123 -7.68 6.01 8.58
CA MET A 123 -6.23 5.82 8.65
C MET A 123 -5.90 4.60 9.50
N LEU A 124 -5.03 3.74 8.97
CA LEU A 124 -4.33 2.70 9.71
C LEU A 124 -2.92 3.19 10.07
N PRO A 125 -2.25 2.56 11.04
CA PRO A 125 -0.86 2.90 11.36
C PRO A 125 0.04 2.85 10.14
N GLY A 126 1.08 3.69 10.09
CA GLY A 126 2.03 3.74 8.96
C GLY A 126 1.49 4.48 7.73
N ALA A 127 0.66 5.51 7.95
CA ALA A 127 0.13 6.35 6.88
C ALA A 127 -0.62 5.58 5.78
N ILE A 128 -1.39 4.56 6.17
CA ILE A 128 -2.19 3.78 5.22
C ILE A 128 -3.65 4.26 5.29
N ALA A 129 -4.15 4.89 4.24
CA ALA A 129 -5.58 5.14 4.09
C ALA A 129 -6.26 3.84 3.65
N PHE A 130 -7.18 3.31 4.47
CA PHE A 130 -7.93 2.11 4.13
C PHE A 130 -9.39 2.47 3.89
N GLY A 131 -9.95 2.07 2.75
CA GLY A 131 -11.31 2.39 2.31
C GLY A 131 -12.11 1.16 1.91
N VAL A 132 -13.42 1.21 2.14
CA VAL A 132 -14.38 0.26 1.57
C VAL A 132 -15.51 1.06 0.91
N ILE A 133 -15.81 0.74 -0.34
CA ILE A 133 -16.88 1.36 -1.13
C ILE A 133 -17.87 0.25 -1.52
N GLY A 134 -19.14 0.39 -1.15
CA GLY A 134 -20.21 -0.51 -1.57
C GLY A 134 -21.13 0.21 -2.53
N MET A 135 -21.44 -0.42 -3.67
CA MET A 135 -22.22 0.16 -4.75
C MET A 135 -23.28 -0.82 -5.25
N GLY A 136 -24.46 -0.31 -5.59
CA GLY A 136 -25.56 -1.10 -6.13
C GLY A 136 -26.85 -0.27 -6.25
N PRO A 137 -28.01 -0.93 -6.37
CA PRO A 137 -29.29 -0.24 -6.46
C PRO A 137 -29.54 0.69 -5.26
N PRO A 138 -30.19 1.85 -5.44
CA PRO A 138 -30.46 2.79 -4.34
C PRO A 138 -31.20 2.15 -3.14
N ALA A 139 -32.10 1.19 -3.42
CA ALA A 139 -32.83 0.44 -2.40
C ALA A 139 -31.92 -0.37 -1.45
N ASP A 140 -30.73 -0.77 -1.91
CA ASP A 140 -29.81 -1.62 -1.15
C ASP A 140 -28.76 -0.81 -0.35
N LEU A 141 -28.75 0.52 -0.46
CA LEU A 141 -27.73 1.38 0.14
C LEU A 141 -27.61 1.20 1.66
N ALA A 142 -28.74 0.99 2.36
CA ALA A 142 -28.75 0.73 3.80
C ALA A 142 -28.04 -0.60 4.14
N GLN A 143 -28.19 -1.61 3.29
CA GLN A 143 -27.52 -2.90 3.43
C GLN A 143 -25.99 -2.73 3.28
N PHE A 144 -25.55 -2.01 2.25
CA PHE A 144 -24.12 -1.70 2.07
C PHE A 144 -23.53 -0.92 3.25
N LYS A 145 -24.25 0.08 3.77
CA LYS A 145 -23.84 0.82 4.98
C LYS A 145 -23.60 -0.11 6.17
N SER A 146 -24.51 -1.05 6.41
CA SER A 146 -24.37 -2.02 7.49
C SER A 146 -23.17 -2.95 7.27
N ARG A 147 -23.05 -3.54 6.09
CA ARG A 147 -21.96 -4.49 5.74
C ARG A 147 -20.59 -3.84 5.83
N ILE A 148 -20.44 -2.62 5.31
CA ILE A 148 -19.20 -1.86 5.41
C ILE A 148 -18.87 -1.55 6.87
N ALA A 149 -19.86 -1.16 7.69
CA ALA A 149 -19.63 -0.95 9.10
C ALA A 149 -19.16 -2.23 9.82
N ASP A 150 -19.71 -3.40 9.49
CA ASP A 150 -19.26 -4.70 9.99
C ASP A 150 -17.83 -5.02 9.57
N MET A 151 -17.49 -4.82 8.29
CA MET A 151 -16.12 -5.01 7.80
C MET A 151 -15.12 -4.10 8.51
N MET A 152 -15.47 -2.82 8.69
CA MET A 152 -14.62 -1.84 9.39
C MET A 152 -14.43 -2.18 10.87
N ARG A 153 -15.42 -2.81 11.52
CA ARG A 153 -15.29 -3.38 12.87
C ARG A 153 -14.42 -4.65 12.89
N GLY A 154 -14.55 -5.50 11.87
CA GLY A 154 -13.83 -6.77 11.74
C GLY A 154 -12.37 -6.63 11.29
N LEU A 155 -11.98 -5.44 10.83
CA LEU A 155 -10.64 -5.08 10.39
C LEU A 155 -9.62 -5.24 11.54
N ARG A 156 -8.69 -6.17 11.36
CA ARG A 156 -7.57 -6.41 12.29
C ARG A 156 -6.26 -6.06 11.62
N LEU A 157 -5.47 -5.21 12.26
CA LEU A 157 -4.09 -4.98 11.86
C LEU A 157 -3.30 -6.26 12.08
N LEU A 158 -2.42 -6.59 11.15
CA LEU A 158 -1.48 -7.68 11.37
C LEU A 158 -0.54 -7.25 12.50
N ASN A 159 -0.32 -8.17 13.45
CA ASN A 159 0.24 -7.91 14.76
C ASN A 159 1.53 -7.07 14.68
N VAL A 160 1.63 -5.99 15.47
CA VAL A 160 2.75 -5.02 15.51
C VAL A 160 4.10 -5.68 15.82
N LYS A 161 4.12 -6.92 16.33
CA LYS A 161 5.35 -7.73 16.45
C LYS A 161 6.00 -8.02 15.09
N SER A 162 5.24 -8.12 13.99
CA SER A 162 5.80 -8.23 12.63
C SER A 162 6.42 -6.91 12.14
N ARG A 163 5.91 -5.75 12.57
CA ARG A 163 6.56 -4.44 12.32
C ARG A 163 7.92 -4.38 12.97
N LYS A 164 8.04 -4.76 14.25
CA LYS A 164 9.36 -4.88 14.89
C LYS A 164 10.24 -5.93 14.21
N GLN A 165 9.69 -7.07 13.77
CA GLN A 165 10.49 -8.10 13.08
C GLN A 165 10.95 -7.69 11.66
N GLN A 166 10.18 -6.93 10.88
CA GLN A 166 10.61 -6.46 9.57
C GLN A 166 11.56 -5.27 9.66
N THR A 167 11.33 -4.35 10.61
CA THR A 167 12.34 -3.36 10.97
C THR A 167 13.63 -4.07 11.39
N VAL A 168 13.59 -5.17 12.15
CA VAL A 168 14.80 -5.94 12.52
C VAL A 168 15.56 -6.51 11.31
N VAL A 169 14.89 -6.86 10.22
CA VAL A 169 15.58 -7.37 9.02
C VAL A 169 16.45 -6.28 8.37
N PHE A 170 15.95 -5.05 8.32
CA PHE A 170 16.62 -3.93 7.64
C PHE A 170 17.36 -2.99 8.59
N ALA A 171 17.02 -2.98 9.87
CA ALA A 171 17.65 -2.15 10.88
C ALA A 171 19.07 -2.63 11.13
N GLY A 172 20.04 -1.74 10.99
CA GLY A 172 21.43 -2.13 11.04
C GLY A 172 21.97 -2.61 9.70
N LYS A 173 21.18 -2.53 8.62
CA LYS A 173 21.59 -2.99 7.29
C LYS A 173 21.91 -1.83 6.38
N ARG A 174 22.57 -2.17 5.30
CA ARG A 174 22.92 -1.28 4.21
C ARG A 174 22.48 -1.91 2.89
N LEU A 175 21.77 -1.13 2.10
CA LEU A 175 21.42 -1.44 0.73
C LEU A 175 22.50 -0.88 -0.18
N GLU A 176 23.12 -1.74 -0.99
CA GLU A 176 24.10 -1.32 -1.99
C GLU A 176 23.70 -1.75 -3.39
N SER A 177 23.90 -0.86 -4.36
CA SER A 177 23.82 -1.23 -5.77
C SER A 177 25.02 -0.70 -6.53
N TYR A 178 25.42 -1.48 -7.54
CA TYR A 178 26.51 -1.16 -8.44
C TYR A 178 25.94 -1.22 -9.86
N LYS A 179 26.08 -0.14 -10.61
CA LYS A 179 25.68 -0.06 -12.02
C LYS A 179 26.90 0.35 -12.83
N THR A 180 27.29 -0.49 -13.77
CA THR A 180 28.36 -0.20 -14.73
C THR A 180 27.78 -0.17 -16.13
N GLY A 181 27.97 0.92 -16.86
CA GLY A 181 27.49 1.07 -18.23
C GLY A 181 28.09 2.31 -18.89
N GLU A 182 28.36 2.27 -20.19
CA GLU A 182 28.82 3.43 -20.98
C GLU A 182 30.11 4.10 -20.43
N GLY A 183 30.99 3.34 -19.78
CA GLY A 183 32.20 3.89 -19.15
C GLY A 183 31.94 4.63 -17.83
N LEU A 184 30.72 4.54 -17.29
CA LEU A 184 30.34 5.05 -15.98
C LEU A 184 30.17 3.89 -15.00
N ALA A 185 30.69 4.07 -13.78
CA ALA A 185 30.39 3.22 -12.64
C ALA A 185 29.65 4.06 -11.61
N HIS A 186 28.40 3.71 -11.33
CA HIS A 186 27.60 4.31 -10.28
C HIS A 186 27.44 3.33 -9.13
N ARG A 187 27.69 3.81 -7.92
CA ARG A 187 27.46 3.10 -6.68
C ARG A 187 26.51 3.91 -5.82
N ARG A 188 25.42 3.29 -5.39
CA ARG A 188 24.48 3.86 -4.42
C ARG A 188 24.51 3.03 -3.15
N ARG A 189 24.66 3.70 -2.00
CA ARG A 189 24.73 3.09 -0.66
C ARG A 189 23.71 3.76 0.25
N ILE A 190 22.79 3.00 0.80
CA ILE A 190 21.75 3.49 1.71
C ILE A 190 21.87 2.74 3.03
N GLU A 191 22.27 3.41 4.10
CA GLU A 191 22.33 2.86 5.45
C GLU A 191 20.97 3.01 6.12
N LEU A 192 20.43 1.94 6.69
CA LEU A 192 19.16 1.89 7.40
C LEU A 192 19.44 1.67 8.89
N CYS A 193 19.78 2.76 9.59
CA CYS A 193 20.26 2.69 10.96
C CYS A 193 19.19 2.14 11.90
N ARG A 194 19.62 1.44 12.97
CA ARG A 194 18.71 0.84 13.96
C ARG A 194 17.80 1.84 14.68
N ASN A 195 18.21 3.10 14.73
CA ASN A 195 17.44 4.20 15.33
C ASN A 195 16.38 4.80 14.38
N GLY A 196 16.18 4.23 13.18
CA GLY A 196 15.21 4.68 12.19
C GLY A 196 15.69 5.85 11.32
N ARG A 197 16.97 6.25 11.42
CA ARG A 197 17.59 7.21 10.48
C ARG A 197 18.16 6.50 9.26
N PHE A 198 18.15 7.14 8.11
CA PHE A 198 18.91 6.67 6.95
C PHE A 198 20.01 7.63 6.55
N ARG A 199 21.00 7.11 5.84
CA ARG A 199 22.04 7.89 5.15
C ARG A 199 22.20 7.33 3.74
N ASP A 200 21.93 8.15 2.73
CA ASP A 200 22.26 7.86 1.35
C ASP A 200 23.65 8.43 1.06
N ALA A 201 24.51 7.62 0.47
CA ALA A 201 25.79 8.00 -0.05
C ALA A 201 25.90 7.44 -1.47
N SER A 202 25.60 8.29 -2.45
CA SER A 202 25.75 7.95 -3.85
C SER A 202 27.07 8.50 -4.40
N SER A 203 27.75 7.71 -5.23
CA SER A 203 29.00 8.09 -5.88
C SER A 203 29.02 7.57 -7.31
N SER A 204 29.33 8.43 -8.27
CA SER A 204 29.62 8.06 -9.66
C SER A 204 31.09 8.28 -9.99
N SER A 205 31.65 7.41 -10.81
CA SER A 205 32.97 7.58 -11.43
C SER A 205 32.85 7.35 -12.94
N HIS A 206 33.66 8.08 -13.71
CA HIS A 206 33.70 8.00 -15.16
C HIS A 206 35.10 7.64 -15.64
N TYR A 207 35.18 6.77 -16.64
CA TYR A 207 36.41 6.46 -17.37
C TYR A 207 36.31 7.00 -18.80
N SER A 208 37.02 8.10 -19.09
CA SER A 208 37.17 8.63 -20.44
C SER A 208 38.47 8.12 -21.06
N LYS A 209 38.42 7.70 -22.34
CA LYS A 209 39.60 7.32 -23.13
C LYS A 209 40.28 8.49 -23.85
N THR A 210 39.76 9.72 -23.75
CA THR A 210 40.36 10.91 -24.36
C THR A 210 41.28 11.66 -23.38
N PRO A 211 42.53 11.99 -23.74
CA PRO A 211 43.50 12.64 -22.82
C PRO A 211 43.18 14.09 -22.45
N THR A 212 42.11 14.67 -22.97
CA THR A 212 41.75 16.07 -22.76
C THR A 212 40.45 16.13 -21.96
N HIS A 213 40.47 16.90 -20.86
CA HIS A 213 39.42 17.16 -19.88
C HIS A 213 39.59 16.43 -18.53
N ARG A 214 40.24 17.13 -17.58
CA ARG A 214 40.07 16.90 -16.14
C ARG A 214 38.64 17.31 -15.76
N LEU A 215 37.71 16.37 -15.79
CA LEU A 215 36.38 16.54 -15.21
C LEU A 215 36.35 15.82 -13.85
N ARG A 216 36.41 16.58 -12.76
CA ARG A 216 36.08 16.07 -11.42
C ARG A 216 34.55 16.03 -11.30
N SER A 217 33.94 14.89 -11.61
CA SER A 217 32.60 14.59 -11.10
C SER A 217 32.75 13.69 -9.89
N THR A 218 32.73 14.31 -8.71
CA THR A 218 32.52 13.63 -7.44
C THR A 218 31.30 14.27 -6.79
N GLY A 219 30.12 14.04 -7.36
CA GLY A 219 28.87 14.32 -6.66
C GLY A 219 28.79 13.40 -5.44
N HIS A 220 28.84 13.98 -4.25
CA HIS A 220 28.51 13.28 -3.01
C HIS A 220 27.13 13.80 -2.61
N ASP A 221 26.08 13.27 -3.22
CA ASP A 221 24.73 13.50 -2.73
C ASP A 221 24.59 12.67 -1.47
N ARG A 222 24.70 13.38 -0.33
CA ARG A 222 24.50 12.84 1.00
C ARG A 222 23.11 13.25 1.45
N ASP A 223 22.13 12.43 1.12
CA ASP A 223 20.79 12.61 1.69
C ASP A 223 20.69 11.85 3.02
N SER A 224 19.89 12.37 3.94
CA SER A 224 19.62 11.72 5.21
C SER A 224 18.25 12.10 5.72
N GLY A 225 17.69 11.22 6.53
CA GLY A 225 16.36 11.43 7.07
C GLY A 225 15.90 10.25 7.89
N ARG A 226 14.61 9.94 7.81
CA ARG A 226 14.01 8.78 8.48
C ARG A 226 13.60 7.73 7.48
N TRP A 227 13.74 6.47 7.86
CA TRP A 227 13.20 5.37 7.08
C TRP A 227 12.13 4.61 7.86
N HIS A 228 11.27 3.95 7.12
CA HIS A 228 10.37 2.95 7.66
C HIS A 228 10.17 1.84 6.63
N VAL A 229 9.72 0.68 7.10
CA VAL A 229 9.47 -0.48 6.26
C VAL A 229 8.03 -0.95 6.41
N LEU A 230 7.42 -1.29 5.28
CA LEU A 230 6.11 -1.91 5.21
C LEU A 230 6.18 -3.07 4.20
N GLY A 231 6.18 -4.31 4.71
CA GLY A 231 6.30 -5.48 3.85
C GLY A 231 7.66 -5.51 3.15
N THR A 232 7.66 -5.36 1.82
CA THR A 232 8.85 -5.29 0.97
C THR A 232 9.24 -3.86 0.57
N THR A 233 8.49 -2.86 1.00
CA THR A 233 8.75 -1.46 0.65
C THR A 233 9.50 -0.78 1.78
N VAL A 234 10.66 -0.20 1.46
CA VAL A 234 11.42 0.69 2.36
C VAL A 234 11.18 2.11 1.88
N THR A 235 10.54 2.92 2.72
CA THR A 235 10.29 4.33 2.42
C THR A 235 11.32 5.18 3.14
N LEU A 236 12.02 6.02 2.38
CA LEU A 236 12.95 7.03 2.86
C LEU A 236 12.22 8.37 2.88
N VAL A 237 12.34 9.09 3.99
CA VAL A 237 11.77 10.44 4.18
C VAL A 237 12.93 11.36 4.53
N SER A 238 13.38 12.11 3.54
CA SER A 238 14.49 13.05 3.63
C SER A 238 14.18 14.21 4.57
N ASN A 239 15.21 14.85 5.13
CA ASN A 239 15.02 15.94 6.09
C ASN A 239 14.32 17.17 5.49
N ASP A 240 14.38 17.35 4.17
CA ASP A 240 13.67 18.38 3.42
C ASP A 240 12.19 18.04 3.13
N GLY A 241 11.74 16.85 3.55
CA GLY A 241 10.39 16.34 3.32
C GLY A 241 10.23 15.52 2.03
N GLY A 242 11.29 15.38 1.23
CA GLY A 242 11.33 14.46 0.10
C GLY A 242 11.04 13.02 0.52
N GLN A 243 10.37 12.26 -0.34
CA GLN A 243 10.08 10.86 -0.09
C GLN A 243 10.49 10.00 -1.27
N GLU A 244 11.06 8.83 -0.97
CA GLU A 244 11.43 7.82 -1.95
C GLU A 244 10.98 6.45 -1.45
N GLU A 245 10.34 5.68 -2.32
CA GLU A 245 9.92 4.31 -2.04
C GLU A 245 10.80 3.30 -2.78
N LEU A 246 11.39 2.38 -2.01
CA LEU A 246 12.21 1.31 -2.53
C LEU A 246 11.44 0.00 -2.41
N ILE A 247 10.95 -0.55 -3.52
CA ILE A 247 10.20 -1.81 -3.52
C ILE A 247 11.16 -2.98 -3.74
N LEU A 248 11.45 -3.73 -2.69
CA LEU A 248 12.34 -4.89 -2.75
C LEU A 248 11.64 -6.14 -3.28
N ARG A 249 12.10 -6.67 -4.40
CA ARG A 249 11.64 -7.94 -4.96
C ARG A 249 12.73 -9.01 -4.84
N ARG A 250 12.35 -10.28 -4.75
CA ARG A 250 13.29 -11.42 -4.83
C ARG A 250 13.29 -11.96 -6.26
N SER A 251 14.49 -12.17 -6.82
CA SER A 251 14.71 -12.95 -8.03
C SER A 251 15.77 -14.02 -7.72
N GLY A 252 15.32 -15.24 -7.45
CA GLY A 252 16.16 -16.27 -6.81
C GLY A 252 16.73 -15.78 -5.47
N ASP A 253 18.05 -15.87 -5.33
CA ASP A 253 18.76 -15.42 -4.12
C ASP A 253 19.08 -13.92 -4.08
N GLN A 254 18.67 -13.17 -5.11
CA GLN A 254 19.03 -11.76 -5.27
C GLN A 254 17.87 -10.85 -4.86
N TRP A 255 18.21 -9.72 -4.22
CA TRP A 255 17.28 -8.62 -4.02
C TRP A 255 17.31 -7.70 -5.24
N MET A 256 16.15 -7.25 -5.66
CA MET A 256 15.94 -6.39 -6.83
C MET A 256 15.13 -5.16 -6.42
N ILE A 257 15.50 -3.98 -6.93
CA ILE A 257 14.71 -2.74 -6.83
C ILE A 257 14.76 -2.12 -8.23
N ASP A 258 13.58 -1.82 -8.80
CA ASP A 258 13.42 -1.29 -10.17
C ASP A 258 14.19 -2.07 -11.25
N GLY A 259 14.19 -3.40 -11.13
CA GLY A 259 14.89 -4.30 -12.05
C GLY A 259 16.42 -4.30 -11.91
N GLN A 260 16.98 -3.52 -10.99
CA GLN A 260 18.41 -3.52 -10.67
C GLN A 260 18.69 -4.41 -9.46
N ARG A 261 19.83 -5.09 -9.46
CA ARG A 261 20.29 -5.90 -8.32
C ARG A 261 20.76 -5.02 -7.16
N TRP A 262 20.33 -5.37 -5.96
CA TRP A 262 20.75 -4.77 -4.70
C TRP A 262 21.31 -5.83 -3.75
N PHE A 263 22.30 -5.40 -2.96
CA PHE A 263 22.91 -6.19 -1.89
C PHE A 263 22.38 -5.67 -0.56
N LEU A 264 21.92 -6.60 0.29
CA LEU A 264 21.56 -6.31 1.67
C LEU A 264 22.69 -6.82 2.56
N VAL A 265 23.52 -5.91 3.06
CA VAL A 265 24.70 -6.22 3.89
C VAL A 265 24.58 -5.55 5.26
N ASP A 266 25.47 -5.89 6.19
CA ASP A 266 25.54 -5.17 7.47
C ASP A 266 26.00 -3.72 7.25
N GLY A 267 25.32 -2.81 7.94
CA GLY A 267 25.59 -1.37 7.97
C GLY A 267 26.40 -0.98 9.20
N ASP A 268 26.99 0.22 9.15
CA ASP A 268 27.82 0.79 10.21
C ASP A 268 27.00 1.62 11.23
N CYS A 269 25.67 1.53 11.14
CA CYS A 269 24.65 2.10 12.01
C CYS A 269 23.40 1.19 11.97
#